data_AF-A0A7Y3CH01-F1
#
_entry.id   AF-A0A7Y3CH01-F1
#
_cell.length_a   1.000
_cell.length_b   1.000
_cell.length_c   1.000
_cell.angle_alpha   90.00
_cell.angle_beta   90.00
_cell.angle_gamma   90.00
#
_symmetry.space_group_name_H-M   'P 1'
#
loop_
_entity.id
_entity.type
_entity.pdbx_description
1 polymer ?
#
loop_
_entity_poly.entity_id
_entity_poly.type
_entity_poly.pdbx_seq_one_letter_code
_entity_poly.pdbx_strand_id
1 'polypeptide(L)'
;MSYDFNAEEIYEMAQQIERNGAAFYRKAAASVDDASGKELLLNFAEMEVAHERMFAELKKDLSEKDKSTTTFDPEGEAALYLRALADTRVFFEKRIDTTSLKEILKAAIMAEKDSIVFYLGMKEMVPDDLGKAK
;
A
#
# COMPACT_ATOMS: atom_id res chain seq x y z
N MET A 1 -9.23 -6.13 -22.46
CA MET A 1 -8.59 -4.84 -22.13
C MET A 1 -7.35 -5.18 -21.33
N SER A 2 -6.16 -4.89 -21.86
CA SER A 2 -4.93 -4.92 -21.09
C SER A 2 -4.89 -3.60 -20.33
N TYR A 3 -4.87 -3.64 -19.00
CA TYR A 3 -4.54 -2.47 -18.20
C TYR A 3 -3.03 -2.55 -17.99
N ASP A 4 -2.27 -1.83 -18.80
CA ASP A 4 -0.82 -1.74 -18.62
C ASP A 4 -0.56 -0.58 -17.66
N PHE A 5 -0.01 -0.90 -16.48
CA PHE A 5 0.37 0.08 -15.47
C PHE A 5 1.86 0.38 -15.59
N ASN A 6 2.22 1.64 -15.41
CA ASN A 6 3.62 2.02 -15.33
C ASN A 6 4.12 1.96 -13.87
N ALA A 7 5.44 1.93 -13.68
CA ALA A 7 6.02 1.79 -12.34
C ALA A 7 5.67 2.98 -11.42
N GLU A 8 5.42 4.17 -11.98
CA GLU A 8 5.08 5.36 -11.21
C GLU A 8 3.73 5.23 -10.50
N GLU A 9 2.72 4.76 -11.23
CA GLU A 9 1.36 4.53 -10.73
C GLU A 9 1.39 3.47 -9.63
N ILE A 10 2.09 2.36 -9.88
CA ILE A 10 2.33 1.27 -8.92
C ILE A 10 2.90 1.80 -7.60
N TYR A 11 3.97 2.59 -7.65
CA TYR A 11 4.58 3.14 -6.44
C TYR A 11 3.72 4.20 -5.75
N GLU A 12 2.91 4.97 -6.47
CA GLU A 12 2.00 5.92 -5.85
C GLU A 12 0.90 5.22 -5.04
N MET A 13 0.40 4.09 -5.55
CA MET A 13 -0.57 3.28 -4.82
C MET A 13 0.06 2.59 -3.62
N ALA A 14 1.28 2.07 -3.77
CA ALA A 14 2.03 1.53 -2.65
C ALA A 14 2.19 2.57 -1.53
N GLN A 15 2.62 3.79 -1.85
CA GLN A 15 2.67 4.87 -0.86
C GLN A 15 1.31 5.16 -0.21
N GLN A 16 0.21 5.09 -0.95
CA GLN A 16 -1.13 5.29 -0.37
C GLN A 16 -1.53 4.17 0.59
N ILE A 17 -1.19 2.92 0.26
CA ILE A 17 -1.40 1.75 1.11
C ILE A 17 -0.65 1.92 2.44
N GLU A 18 0.64 2.26 2.38
CA GLU A 18 1.47 2.48 3.58
C GLU A 18 0.94 3.65 4.44
N ARG A 19 0.46 4.74 3.82
CA ARG A 19 -0.20 5.84 4.55
C ARG A 19 -1.45 5.36 5.29
N ASN A 20 -2.23 4.48 4.67
CA ASN A 20 -3.42 3.89 5.29
C ASN A 20 -3.02 2.96 6.47
N GLY A 21 -1.98 2.14 6.31
CA GLY A 21 -1.40 1.31 7.36
C GLY A 21 -0.91 2.11 8.57
N ALA A 22 -0.16 3.19 8.34
CA ALA A 22 0.30 4.08 9.41
C ALA A 22 -0.86 4.70 10.19
N ALA A 23 -1.92 5.13 9.49
CA ALA A 23 -3.13 5.66 10.12
C ALA A 23 -3.88 4.59 10.92
N PHE A 24 -3.96 3.36 10.39
CA PHE A 24 -4.54 2.21 11.06
C PHE A 24 -3.85 1.94 12.40
N TYR A 25 -2.53 1.79 12.40
CA TYR A 25 -1.77 1.46 13.60
C TYR A 25 -1.83 2.57 14.66
N ARG A 26 -1.78 3.85 14.26
CA ARG A 26 -1.96 4.99 15.18
C ARG A 26 -3.34 4.98 15.83
N LYS A 27 -4.40 4.68 15.06
CA LYS A 27 -5.77 4.58 15.59
C LYS A 27 -5.92 3.38 16.53
N ALA A 28 -5.36 2.24 16.18
CA ALA A 28 -5.38 1.05 17.03
C ALA A 28 -4.64 1.29 18.35
N ALA A 29 -3.46 1.94 18.31
CA ALA A 29 -2.70 2.31 19.50
C ALA A 29 -3.48 3.25 20.44
N ALA A 30 -4.35 4.11 19.90
CA ALA A 30 -5.21 4.98 20.69
C ALA A 30 -6.37 4.24 21.39
N SER A 31 -6.70 3.02 20.95
CA SER A 31 -7.76 2.18 21.52
C SER A 31 -7.28 1.13 22.53
N VAL A 32 -5.97 1.08 22.82
CA VAL A 32 -5.35 0.10 23.72
C VAL A 32 -4.84 0.79 24.98
N ASP A 33 -5.24 0.28 26.14
CA ASP A 33 -4.82 0.80 27.45
C ASP A 33 -3.45 0.24 27.91
N ASP A 34 -3.08 -0.95 27.43
CA ASP A 34 -1.79 -1.58 27.74
C ASP A 34 -0.63 -0.82 27.09
N ALA A 35 0.32 -0.36 27.91
CA ALA A 35 1.45 0.45 27.46
C ALA A 35 2.33 -0.29 26.44
N SER A 36 2.56 -1.59 26.65
CA SER A 36 3.41 -2.41 25.78
C SER A 36 2.76 -2.61 24.41
N GLY A 37 1.46 -2.92 24.38
CA GLY A 37 0.67 -3.03 23.16
C GLY A 37 0.58 -1.71 22.39
N LYS A 38 0.45 -0.59 23.11
CA LYS A 38 0.45 0.74 22.49
C LYS A 38 1.80 1.06 21.84
N GLU A 39 2.91 0.81 22.52
CA GLU A 39 4.25 1.01 21.98
C GLU A 39 4.50 0.14 20.75
N LEU A 40 4.10 -1.15 20.80
CA LEU A 40 4.19 -2.06 19.66
C LEU A 40 3.46 -1.52 18.43
N LEU A 41 2.21 -1.07 18.60
CA LEU A 41 1.41 -0.54 17.49
C LEU A 41 1.98 0.78 16.95
N LEU A 42 2.50 1.65 17.81
CA LEU A 42 3.20 2.86 17.34
C LEU A 42 4.47 2.52 16.55
N ASN A 43 5.21 1.49 16.96
CA ASN A 43 6.36 1.01 16.20
C ASN A 43 5.95 0.49 14.82
N PHE A 44 4.83 -0.24 14.70
CA PHE A 44 4.30 -0.63 13.39
C PHE A 44 3.92 0.58 12.53
N ALA A 45 3.28 1.61 13.11
CA ALA A 45 2.98 2.83 12.36
C ALA A 45 4.23 3.52 11.79
N GLU A 46 5.36 3.48 12.51
CA GLU A 46 6.62 4.05 12.02
C GLU A 46 7.30 3.17 10.96
N MET A 47 7.08 1.84 10.99
CA MET A 47 7.51 0.95 9.89
C MET A 47 6.80 1.30 8.59
N GLU A 48 5.48 1.51 8.62
CA GLU A 48 4.70 1.93 7.46
C GLU A 48 5.18 3.28 6.90
N VAL A 49 5.54 4.23 7.77
CA VAL A 49 6.14 5.51 7.33
C VAL A 49 7.49 5.27 6.64
N ALA A 50 8.30 4.32 7.11
CA ALA A 50 9.55 3.96 6.45
C ALA A 50 9.31 3.30 5.08
N HIS A 51 8.30 2.44 4.96
CA HIS A 51 7.90 1.85 3.67
C HIS A 51 7.42 2.91 2.68
N GLU A 52 6.58 3.86 3.10
CA GLU A 52 6.13 4.97 2.25
C GLU A 52 7.33 5.74 1.68
N ARG A 53 8.30 6.07 2.54
CA ARG A 53 9.54 6.75 2.13
C ARG A 53 10.33 5.94 1.12
N MET A 54 10.45 4.62 1.34
CA MET A 54 11.13 3.73 0.41
C MET A 54 10.46 3.74 -0.96
N PHE A 55 9.13 3.62 -1.04
CA PHE A 55 8.42 3.71 -2.32
C PHE A 55 8.55 5.09 -2.97
N ALA A 56 8.59 6.16 -2.17
CA ALA A 56 8.83 7.52 -2.67
C ALA A 56 10.25 7.69 -3.23
N GLU A 57 11.24 7.02 -2.66
CA GLU A 57 12.61 6.98 -3.18
C GLU A 57 12.70 6.17 -4.47
N LEU A 58 12.11 4.97 -4.51
CA LEU A 58 12.03 4.15 -5.73
C LEU A 58 11.34 4.89 -6.88
N LYS A 59 10.27 5.63 -6.58
CA LYS A 59 9.58 6.49 -7.57
C LYS A 59 10.48 7.58 -8.15
N LYS A 60 11.41 8.14 -7.37
CA LYS A 60 12.35 9.16 -7.86
C LYS A 60 13.41 8.58 -8.81
N ASP A 61 13.75 7.31 -8.66
CA ASP A 61 14.74 6.61 -9.49
C ASP A 61 14.17 6.11 -10.83
N LEU A 62 12.88 6.34 -11.08
CA LEU A 62 12.23 6.04 -12.36
C LEU A 62 12.70 7.00 -13.46
N SER A 63 13.08 6.42 -14.60
CA SER A 63 13.37 7.18 -15.81
C SER A 63 12.08 7.70 -16.46
N GLU A 64 12.18 8.68 -17.37
CA GLU A 64 11.02 9.17 -18.13
C GLU A 64 10.33 8.07 -18.96
N LYS A 65 11.07 7.01 -19.31
CA LYS A 65 10.50 5.84 -19.97
C LYS A 65 9.65 4.99 -19.02
N ASP A 66 10.09 4.82 -17.77
CA ASP A 66 9.36 4.05 -16.76
C ASP A 66 8.06 4.74 -16.30
N LYS A 67 7.96 6.06 -16.55
CA LYS A 67 6.77 6.88 -16.32
C LYS A 67 5.84 6.94 -17.53
N SER A 68 6.26 6.40 -18.68
CA SER A 68 5.48 6.50 -19.91
C SER A 68 4.25 5.59 -19.86
N THR A 69 3.09 6.13 -20.18
CA THR A 69 1.85 5.36 -20.31
C THR A 69 1.89 4.62 -21.65
N THR A 70 1.87 3.28 -21.64
CA THR A 70 1.83 2.49 -22.88
C THR A 70 0.42 2.35 -23.45
N THR A 71 -0.61 2.72 -22.67
CA THR A 71 -2.01 2.68 -23.06
C THR A 71 -2.60 4.09 -23.14
N PHE A 72 -3.41 4.37 -24.16
CA PHE A 72 -4.14 5.64 -24.26
C PHE A 72 -5.27 5.67 -23.22
N ASP A 73 -5.01 6.28 -22.06
CA ASP A 73 -5.97 6.48 -20.98
C ASP A 73 -6.11 7.99 -20.68
N PRO A 74 -6.85 8.74 -21.52
CA PRO A 74 -6.97 10.18 -21.39
C PRO A 74 -7.74 10.62 -20.11
N GLU A 75 -8.51 9.71 -19.50
CA GLU A 75 -9.30 9.98 -18.30
C GLU A 75 -8.68 9.40 -17.01
N GLY A 76 -7.59 8.64 -17.11
CA GLY A 76 -6.90 8.03 -15.96
C GLY A 76 -7.72 6.93 -15.27
N GLU A 77 -8.60 6.25 -16.01
CA GLU A 77 -9.49 5.22 -15.48
C GLU A 77 -8.73 4.05 -14.86
N ALA A 78 -7.57 3.69 -15.41
CA ALA A 78 -6.75 2.60 -14.89
C ALA A 78 -6.23 2.91 -13.49
N ALA A 79 -5.70 4.13 -13.28
CA ALA A 79 -5.22 4.60 -11.99
C ALA A 79 -6.36 4.71 -10.96
N LEU A 80 -7.54 5.17 -11.38
CA LEU A 80 -8.73 5.21 -10.53
C LEU A 80 -9.21 3.81 -10.13
N TYR A 81 -9.21 2.85 -11.06
CA TYR A 81 -9.61 1.47 -10.80
C TYR A 81 -8.66 0.77 -9.84
N LEU A 82 -7.35 0.94 -10.00
CA LEU A 82 -6.42 0.38 -9.04
C LEU A 82 -6.43 1.10 -7.70
N ARG A 83 -6.63 2.43 -7.67
CA ARG A 83 -6.86 3.14 -6.41
C ARG A 83 -8.06 2.56 -5.69
N ALA A 84 -9.16 2.31 -6.39
CA ALA A 84 -10.32 1.62 -5.83
C ALA A 84 -10.01 0.18 -5.38
N LEU A 85 -9.15 -0.58 -6.08
CA LEU A 85 -8.71 -1.92 -5.66
C LEU A 85 -7.78 -1.91 -4.44
N ALA A 86 -6.81 -1.01 -4.41
CA ALA A 86 -5.90 -0.80 -3.28
C ALA A 86 -6.70 -0.38 -2.05
N ASP A 87 -7.61 0.57 -2.23
CA ASP A 87 -8.55 1.01 -1.22
C ASP A 87 -9.39 -0.18 -0.75
N THR A 88 -10.08 -0.91 -1.64
CA THR A 88 -10.99 -2.03 -1.27
C THR A 88 -10.33 -3.28 -0.69
N ARG A 89 -9.11 -3.65 -1.11
CA ARG A 89 -8.46 -4.88 -0.65
C ARG A 89 -7.52 -4.70 0.51
N VAL A 90 -6.75 -3.61 0.53
CA VAL A 90 -5.60 -3.53 1.43
C VAL A 90 -5.98 -2.80 2.72
N PHE A 91 -6.88 -1.81 2.69
CA PHE A 91 -7.26 -1.07 3.91
C PHE A 91 -8.71 -0.55 4.04
N PHE A 92 -9.66 -0.84 3.15
CA PHE A 92 -11.06 -0.41 3.35
C PHE A 92 -11.77 -1.19 4.46
N GLU A 93 -12.39 -0.42 5.36
CA GLU A 93 -13.64 -0.67 6.10
C GLU A 93 -13.98 -2.08 6.58
N LYS A 94 -13.03 -3.01 6.72
CA LYS A 94 -13.21 -4.07 7.70
C LYS A 94 -13.37 -3.33 9.01
N ARG A 95 -14.55 -3.40 9.64
CA ARG A 95 -14.74 -2.94 11.01
C ARG A 95 -13.66 -3.63 11.83
N ILE A 96 -12.60 -2.90 12.12
CA ILE A 96 -11.47 -3.44 12.86
C ILE A 96 -12.03 -3.71 14.24
N ASP A 97 -11.98 -4.98 14.61
CA ASP A 97 -12.31 -5.36 15.95
C ASP A 97 -11.19 -4.88 16.88
N THR A 98 -11.38 -3.68 17.42
CA THR A 98 -10.47 -3.08 18.41
C THR A 98 -10.81 -3.53 19.83
N THR A 99 -11.63 -4.57 20.01
CA THR A 99 -12.02 -5.04 21.36
C THR A 99 -10.87 -5.66 22.13
N SER A 100 -9.82 -6.12 21.45
CA SER A 100 -8.62 -6.64 22.10
C SER A 100 -7.38 -6.49 21.22
N LEU A 101 -6.21 -6.44 21.86
CA LEU A 101 -4.92 -6.45 21.17
C LEU A 101 -4.78 -7.67 20.23
N LYS A 102 -5.34 -8.82 20.61
CA LYS A 102 -5.33 -10.04 19.79
C LYS A 102 -6.04 -9.83 18.45
N GLU A 103 -7.22 -9.22 18.46
CA GLU A 103 -7.99 -8.99 17.23
C GLU A 103 -7.35 -7.89 16.37
N ILE A 104 -6.77 -6.86 17.00
CA ILE A 104 -5.94 -5.86 16.32
C ILE A 104 -4.77 -6.52 15.58
N LEU A 105 -4.03 -7.41 16.25
CA LEU A 105 -2.88 -8.10 15.65
C LEU A 105 -3.28 -9.05 14.53
N LYS A 106 -4.44 -9.72 14.63
CA LYS A 106 -4.97 -10.52 13.51
C LYS A 106 -5.33 -9.65 12.31
N ALA A 107 -5.95 -8.49 12.55
CA ALA A 107 -6.27 -7.54 11.50
C ALA A 107 -4.99 -7.03 10.82
N ALA A 108 -3.96 -6.70 11.61
CA ALA A 108 -2.63 -6.33 11.12
C ALA A 108 -2.04 -7.42 10.22
N ILE A 109 -1.95 -8.67 10.67
CA ILE A 109 -1.41 -9.78 9.87
C ILE A 109 -2.16 -9.95 8.55
N MET A 110 -3.49 -9.81 8.55
CA MET A 110 -4.27 -9.88 7.31
C MET A 110 -3.95 -8.72 6.38
N ALA A 111 -3.88 -7.49 6.89
CA ALA A 111 -3.54 -6.30 6.11
C ALA A 111 -2.14 -6.43 5.48
N GLU A 112 -1.13 -6.80 6.28
CA GLU A 112 0.24 -6.99 5.77
C GLU A 112 0.31 -8.09 4.70
N LYS A 113 -0.41 -9.19 4.90
CA LYS A 113 -0.49 -10.26 3.90
C LYS A 113 -1.14 -9.76 2.61
N ASP A 114 -2.21 -8.98 2.71
CA ASP A 114 -2.92 -8.45 1.56
C ASP A 114 -2.02 -7.41 0.82
N SER A 115 -1.24 -6.61 1.54
CA SER A 115 -0.19 -5.73 0.98
C SER A 115 0.87 -6.52 0.22
N ILE A 116 1.40 -7.62 0.78
CA ILE A 116 2.39 -8.47 0.11
C ILE A 116 1.82 -9.04 -1.20
N VAL A 117 0.60 -9.56 -1.17
CA VAL A 117 -0.06 -10.10 -2.38
C VAL A 117 -0.28 -9.00 -3.41
N PHE A 118 -0.65 -7.80 -2.96
CA PHE A 118 -0.80 -6.64 -3.83
C PHE A 118 0.52 -6.26 -4.50
N TYR A 119 1.61 -6.12 -3.75
CA TYR A 119 2.94 -5.80 -4.29
C TYR A 119 3.46 -6.85 -5.26
N LEU A 120 3.29 -8.14 -4.95
CA LEU A 120 3.64 -9.22 -5.86
C LEU A 120 2.81 -9.19 -7.14
N GLY A 121 1.50 -8.96 -7.02
CA GLY A 121 0.61 -8.85 -8.18
C GLY A 121 0.99 -7.67 -9.07
N MET A 122 1.23 -6.49 -8.48
CA MET A 122 1.64 -5.30 -9.22
C MET A 122 2.96 -5.51 -9.95
N LYS A 123 3.95 -6.14 -9.31
CA LYS A 123 5.22 -6.47 -9.96
C LYS A 123 5.00 -7.31 -11.23
N GLU A 124 4.08 -8.25 -11.22
CA GLU A 124 3.78 -9.05 -12.43
C GLU A 124 3.05 -8.27 -13.53
N MET A 125 2.36 -7.18 -13.19
CA MET A 125 1.62 -6.33 -14.12
C MET A 125 2.47 -5.24 -14.79
N VAL A 126 3.66 -4.94 -14.27
CA VAL A 126 4.60 -4.01 -14.92
C VAL A 126 5.32 -4.74 -16.06
N PRO A 127 5.25 -4.26 -17.31
CA PRO A 127 6.03 -4.80 -18.42
C PRO A 127 7.53 -4.75 -18.16
N ASP A 128 8.28 -5.73 -18.66
CA ASP A 128 9.73 -5.84 -18.46
C ASP A 128 10.49 -4.55 -18.86
N ASP A 129 9.98 -3.85 -19.87
CA ASP A 129 10.60 -2.66 -20.44
C ASP A 129 10.14 -1.33 -19.81
N LEU A 130 9.22 -1.38 -18.83
CA LEU A 130 8.72 -0.25 -18.04
C LEU A 130 9.14 -0.31 -16.55
N GLY A 131 10.23 -1.03 -16.26
CA GLY A 131 10.83 -1.01 -14.94
C GLY A 131 10.44 -2.17 -14.00
N LYS A 132 9.94 -3.31 -14.52
CA LYS A 132 9.65 -4.52 -13.71
C LYS A 132 10.82 -4.99 -12.82
N ALA A 133 12.05 -4.74 -13.29
CA ALA A 133 13.28 -5.12 -12.59
C ALA A 133 13.73 -4.09 -11.53
N LYS A 134 13.04 -2.96 -11.38
CA LYS A 134 13.34 -1.92 -10.39
C LYS A 134 12.55 -2.11 -9.09
#